data_AF-A0A1F3D9P5-F1
#
_entry.id   AF-A0A1F3D9P5-F1
#
_cell.length_a   1.000
_cell.length_b   1.000
_cell.length_c   1.000
_cell.angle_alpha   90.00
_cell.angle_beta   90.00
_cell.angle_gamma   90.00
#
_symmetry.space_group_name_H-M   'P 1'
#
loop_
_entity.id
_entity.type
_entity.pdbx_description
1 polymer ?
#
loop_
_entity_poly.entity_id
_entity_poly.type
_entity_poly.pdbx_seq_one_letter_code
_entity_poly.pdbx_strand_id
1 'polypeptide(L)'
;MKLTVLSNYGSDKKVISDSVTIDQIIKTMSSLNWNEFLQVTLEKSNGDWIEVGGNLKEDGLSAMYEENGQQYVIDRPPISVEHMTKILLSYQAGDGMFKIENKFE
;
A
#
# COMPACT_ATOMS: atom_id res chain seq x y z
N MET A 1 -5.57 -12.66 -1.31
CA MET A 1 -5.23 -11.23 -1.49
C MET A 1 -3.86 -11.20 -2.13
N LYS A 2 -3.73 -10.50 -3.24
CA LYS A 2 -2.52 -10.44 -4.06
C LYS A 2 -1.67 -9.25 -3.65
N LEU A 3 -0.37 -9.47 -3.47
CA LEU A 3 0.63 -8.43 -3.19
C LEU A 3 1.45 -8.14 -4.45
N THR A 4 1.44 -6.89 -4.88
CA THR A 4 2.19 -6.41 -6.04
C THR A 4 3.08 -5.24 -5.63
N VAL A 5 4.28 -5.19 -6.20
CA VAL A 5 5.14 -4.00 -6.17
C VAL A 5 5.19 -3.43 -7.58
N LEU A 6 4.99 -2.12 -7.69
CA LEU A 6 5.17 -1.34 -8.89
C LEU A 6 6.38 -0.43 -8.69
N SER A 7 7.23 -0.33 -9.71
CA SER A 7 8.40 0.53 -9.74
C SER A 7 8.46 1.29 -11.06
N ASN A 8 9.39 2.26 -11.16
CA ASN A 8 9.61 3.03 -12.39
C ASN A 8 8.30 3.70 -12.87
N TYR A 9 7.64 4.39 -11.93
CA TYR A 9 6.35 5.07 -12.14
C TYR A 9 5.25 4.17 -12.70
N GLY A 10 5.19 2.92 -12.22
CA GLY A 10 4.18 1.94 -12.61
C GLY A 10 4.52 1.14 -13.88
N SER A 11 5.63 1.46 -14.55
CA SER A 11 6.06 0.76 -15.77
C SER A 11 6.46 -0.69 -15.50
N ASP A 12 7.04 -0.95 -14.33
CA ASP A 12 7.52 -2.26 -13.94
C ASP A 12 6.62 -2.84 -12.84
N LYS A 13 6.09 -4.04 -13.09
CA LYS A 13 5.18 -4.74 -12.18
C LYS A 13 5.76 -6.08 -11.74
N LYS A 14 5.86 -6.28 -10.43
CA LYS A 14 6.28 -7.54 -9.81
C LYS A 14 5.22 -8.06 -8.86
N VAL A 15 4.64 -9.22 -9.17
CA VAL A 15 3.77 -9.94 -8.23
C VAL A 15 4.65 -10.67 -7.22
N ILE A 16 4.44 -10.39 -5.93
CA ILE A 16 5.18 -11.02 -4.83
C ILE A 16 4.47 -12.30 -4.36
N SER A 17 3.14 -12.26 -4.28
CA SER A 17 2.31 -13.37 -3.80
C SER A 17 0.86 -13.19 -4.26
N ASP A 18 0.18 -14.27 -4.64
CA ASP A 18 -1.27 -14.28 -4.89
C ASP A 18 -2.10 -14.59 -3.62
N SER A 19 -1.42 -15.04 -2.56
CA SER A 19 -1.99 -15.30 -1.23
C SER A 19 -1.05 -14.74 -0.17
N VAL A 20 -1.11 -13.41 0.02
CA VAL A 20 -0.17 -12.69 0.88
C VAL A 20 -0.31 -13.06 2.36
N THR A 21 0.83 -13.16 3.06
CA THR A 21 0.91 -13.24 4.52
C THR A 21 1.44 -11.95 5.14
N ILE A 22 1.20 -11.75 6.44
CA ILE A 22 1.74 -10.62 7.21
C ILE A 22 3.27 -10.51 7.04
N ASP A 23 3.98 -11.63 7.19
CA ASP A 23 5.44 -11.67 7.04
C ASP A 23 5.90 -11.26 5.63
N GLN A 24 5.14 -11.62 4.59
CA GLN A 24 5.46 -11.22 3.22
C GLN A 24 5.31 -9.71 3.04
N ILE A 25 4.30 -9.08 3.65
CA ILE A 25 4.13 -7.62 3.63
C ILE A 25 5.34 -6.97 4.31
N ILE A 26 5.65 -7.37 5.54
CA ILE A 26 6.74 -6.78 6.32
C ILE A 26 8.08 -6.92 5.59
N LYS A 27 8.40 -8.13 5.11
CA LYS A 27 9.63 -8.39 4.34
C LYS A 27 9.69 -7.57 3.06
N THR A 28 8.58 -7.46 2.33
CA THR A 28 8.54 -6.65 1.11
C THR A 28 8.80 -5.19 1.44
N MET A 29 8.03 -4.59 2.35
CA MET A 29 8.14 -3.17 2.71
C MET A 29 9.53 -2.79 3.21
N SER A 30 10.18 -3.66 3.99
CA SER A 30 11.53 -3.44 4.53
C SER A 30 12.67 -3.67 3.53
N SER A 31 12.43 -4.44 2.45
CA SER A 31 13.45 -4.75 1.44
C SER A 31 13.57 -3.71 0.32
N LEU A 32 12.57 -2.84 0.19
CA LEU A 32 12.47 -1.88 -0.90
C LEU A 32 13.30 -0.62 -0.65
N ASN A 33 13.89 -0.06 -1.72
CA ASN A 33 14.59 1.21 -1.68
C ASN A 33 13.62 2.38 -1.83
N TRP A 34 13.05 2.86 -0.73
CA TRP A 34 12.09 3.98 -0.71
C TRP A 34 12.71 5.36 -1.02
N ASN A 35 13.98 5.43 -1.42
CA ASN A 35 14.53 6.62 -2.07
C ASN A 35 14.13 6.73 -3.54
N GLU A 36 13.58 5.65 -4.11
CA GLU A 36 13.00 5.60 -5.45
C GLU A 36 11.47 5.59 -5.33
N PHE A 37 10.81 6.10 -6.36
CA PHE A 37 9.35 6.04 -6.43
C PHE A 37 8.88 4.59 -6.59
N LEU A 38 8.09 4.12 -5.63
CA LEU A 38 7.55 2.77 -5.56
C LEU A 38 6.08 2.81 -5.15
N GLN A 39 5.32 1.81 -5.57
CA GLN A 39 3.97 1.56 -5.05
C GLN A 39 3.86 0.10 -4.65
N VAL A 40 3.11 -0.16 -3.57
CA VAL A 40 2.84 -1.49 -3.05
C VAL A 40 1.34 -1.64 -2.89
N THR A 41 0.77 -2.60 -3.61
CA THR A 41 -0.67 -2.80 -3.71
C THR A 41 -1.07 -4.14 -3.13
N LEU A 42 -2.15 -4.14 -2.33
CA LEU A 42 -2.87 -5.33 -1.91
C LEU A 42 -4.25 -5.36 -2.60
N GLU A 43 -4.52 -6.42 -3.35
CA GLU A 43 -5.75 -6.57 -4.15
C GLU A 43 -6.55 -7.79 -3.66
N LYS A 44 -7.85 -7.60 -3.42
CA LYS A 44 -8.80 -8.66 -3.07
C LYS A 44 -9.38 -9.29 -4.35
N SER A 45 -9.93 -10.49 -4.22
CA SER A 45 -10.53 -11.20 -5.36
C SER A 45 -11.79 -10.54 -5.92
N ASN A 46 -12.44 -9.66 -5.15
CA ASN A 46 -13.60 -8.89 -5.59
C ASN A 46 -13.22 -7.59 -6.31
N GLY A 47 -11.94 -7.31 -6.51
CA GLY A 47 -11.44 -6.11 -7.18
C GLY A 47 -11.13 -4.94 -6.23
N ASP A 48 -11.57 -4.96 -4.97
CA ASP A 48 -11.16 -3.95 -4.00
C ASP A 48 -9.65 -4.01 -3.76
N TRP A 49 -9.01 -2.86 -3.53
CA TRP A 49 -7.58 -2.80 -3.33
C TRP A 49 -7.16 -1.66 -2.40
N ILE A 50 -5.95 -1.74 -1.85
CA ILE A 50 -5.27 -0.64 -1.19
C ILE A 50 -3.86 -0.51 -1.74
N GLU A 51 -3.39 0.71 -1.87
CA GLU A 51 -2.05 1.05 -2.31
C GLU A 51 -1.40 2.00 -1.31
N VAL A 52 -0.12 1.79 -1.06
CA VAL A 52 0.78 2.75 -0.44
C VAL A 52 1.96 2.99 -1.38
N GLY A 53 2.46 4.21 -1.46
CA GLY A 53 3.52 4.50 -2.43
C GLY A 53 4.19 5.85 -2.25
N GLY A 54 5.05 6.19 -3.21
CA GLY A 54 5.84 7.41 -3.24
C GLY A 54 7.31 7.16 -2.95
N ASN A 55 8.01 8.17 -2.42
CA ASN A 55 9.39 8.07 -1.95
C ASN A 55 9.70 9.04 -0.80
N LEU A 56 10.82 8.80 -0.13
CA LEU A 56 11.31 9.60 1.00
C LEU A 56 12.13 10.83 0.59
N LYS A 57 12.24 11.13 -0.72
CA LYS A 57 13.08 12.22 -1.24
C LYS A 57 12.27 13.41 -1.73
N GLU A 58 11.58 13.26 -2.84
CA GLU A 58 10.99 14.37 -3.61
C GLU A 58 9.46 14.32 -3.60
N ASP A 59 8.88 13.17 -3.91
CA ASP A 59 7.43 13.05 -4.13
C ASP A 59 6.62 12.92 -2.84
N GLY A 60 7.28 12.53 -1.74
CA GLY A 60 6.60 12.20 -0.49
C GLY A 60 5.89 10.85 -0.55
N LEU A 61 5.15 10.52 0.51
CA LEU A 61 4.40 9.27 0.63
C LEU A 61 2.90 9.50 0.43
N SER A 62 2.20 8.49 -0.06
CA SER A 62 0.74 8.53 -0.20
C SER A 62 0.13 7.16 0.03
N ALA A 63 -1.17 7.13 0.24
CA ALA A 63 -1.99 5.94 0.29
C ALA A 63 -3.35 6.23 -0.35
N MET A 64 -3.89 5.23 -1.04
CA MET A 64 -5.25 5.28 -1.55
C MET A 64 -5.84 3.87 -1.58
N TYR A 65 -7.16 3.77 -1.58
CA TYR A 65 -7.83 2.48 -1.68
C TYR A 65 -9.09 2.59 -2.54
N GLU A 66 -9.51 1.45 -3.07
CA GLU A 66 -10.79 1.28 -3.73
C GLU A 66 -11.65 0.31 -2.94
N GLU A 67 -12.92 0.68 -2.75
CA GLU A 67 -13.92 -0.18 -2.13
C GLU A 67 -15.25 0.00 -2.86
N ASN A 68 -15.81 -1.10 -3.37
CA ASN A 68 -17.06 -1.11 -4.14
C ASN A 68 -17.03 -0.14 -5.34
N GLY A 69 -15.88 -0.01 -6.00
CA GLY A 69 -15.69 0.86 -7.17
C GLY A 69 -15.56 2.35 -6.85
N GLN A 70 -15.54 2.75 -5.57
CA GLN A 70 -15.23 4.11 -5.15
C GLN A 70 -13.78 4.17 -4.64
N GLN A 71 -13.05 5.17 -5.12
CA GLN A 71 -11.67 5.43 -4.73
C GLN A 71 -11.60 6.53 -3.67
N TYR A 72 -10.67 6.35 -2.73
CA TYR A 72 -10.43 7.27 -1.63
C TYR A 72 -8.94 7.50 -1.46
N VAL A 73 -8.54 8.74 -1.25
CA VAL A 73 -7.13 9.15 -1.10
C VAL A 73 -6.91 9.65 0.32
N ILE A 74 -5.73 9.36 0.88
CA ILE A 74 -5.38 9.81 2.22
C ILE A 74 -5.24 11.34 2.24
N ASP A 75 -5.92 12.02 3.17
CA ASP A 75 -5.84 13.48 3.36
C ASP A 75 -4.46 13.90 3.86
N ARG A 76 -3.96 13.19 4.89
CA ARG A 76 -2.63 13.41 5.46
C ARG A 76 -1.67 12.29 5.03
N PRO A 77 -0.61 12.60 4.26
CA PRO A 77 0.41 11.65 3.87
C PRO A 77 0.93 10.76 5.01
N PRO A 78 1.23 9.49 4.77
CA PRO A 78 1.98 8.67 5.70
C PRO A 78 3.32 9.34 6.05
N ILE A 79 3.75 9.25 7.31
CA ILE A 79 4.99 9.92 7.76
C ILE A 79 6.23 9.02 7.64
N SER A 80 6.05 7.73 7.36
CA SER A 80 7.14 6.76 7.25
C SER A 80 6.71 5.48 6.52
N VAL A 81 7.70 4.67 6.13
CA VAL A 81 7.49 3.31 5.61
C VAL A 81 6.82 2.40 6.63
N GLU A 82 7.10 2.57 7.93
CA GLU A 82 6.44 1.82 8.99
C GLU A 82 4.94 2.16 9.05
N HIS A 83 4.59 3.43 8.88
CA HIS A 83 3.19 3.87 8.83
C HIS A 83 2.46 3.28 7.62
N MET A 84 3.06 3.32 6.43
CA MET A 84 2.54 2.63 5.24
C MET A 84 2.37 1.13 5.47
N THR A 85 3.33 0.49 6.16
CA THR A 85 3.25 -0.93 6.50
C THR A 85 2.04 -1.21 7.40
N LYS A 86 1.78 -0.38 8.42
CA LYS A 86 0.61 -0.52 9.30
C LYS A 86 -0.72 -0.40 8.53
N ILE A 87 -0.80 0.53 7.58
CA ILE A 87 -1.96 0.68 6.68
C ILE A 87 -2.24 -0.65 5.94
N LEU A 88 -1.20 -1.22 5.30
CA LEU A 88 -1.34 -2.49 4.57
C LEU A 88 -1.72 -3.67 5.48
N LEU A 89 -1.13 -3.74 6.68
CA LEU A 89 -1.41 -4.79 7.65
C LEU A 89 -2.86 -4.74 8.16
N SER A 90 -3.36 -3.53 8.47
CA SER A 90 -4.76 -3.34 8.86
C SER A 90 -5.72 -3.73 7.73
N TYR A 91 -5.43 -3.35 6.48
CA TYR A 91 -6.23 -3.78 5.34
C TYR A 91 -6.23 -5.29 5.14
N GLN A 92 -5.07 -5.94 5.29
CA GLN A 92 -4.94 -7.40 5.20
C GLN A 92 -5.71 -8.12 6.32
N ALA A 93 -5.71 -7.57 7.53
CA ALA A 93 -6.47 -8.09 8.68
C ALA A 93 -7.99 -7.89 8.54
N GLY A 94 -8.42 -6.92 7.73
CA GLY A 94 -9.83 -6.58 7.55
C GLY A 94 -10.45 -5.89 8.77
N ASP A 95 -9.63 -5.29 9.64
CA ASP A 95 -10.07 -4.66 10.89
C ASP A 95 -10.62 -3.23 10.71
N GLY A 96 -10.42 -2.63 9.53
CA GLY A 96 -10.88 -1.27 9.20
C GLY A 96 -10.09 -0.15 9.89
N MET A 97 -9.08 -0.47 10.71
CA MET A 97 -8.31 0.53 11.46
C MET A 97 -7.59 1.52 10.56
N PHE A 98 -7.16 1.09 9.38
CA PHE A 98 -6.52 1.97 8.40
C PHE A 98 -7.43 3.16 8.05
N LYS A 99 -8.76 2.99 7.99
CA LYS A 99 -9.70 4.09 7.72
C LYS A 99 -9.92 5.01 8.93
N ILE A 100 -9.85 4.45 10.13
CA ILE A 100 -10.09 5.19 11.38
C ILE A 100 -8.87 6.05 11.72
N GLU A 101 -7.67 5.48 11.59
CA GLU A 101 -6.41 6.13 11.92
C GLU A 101 -5.92 7.08 10.83
N ASN A 102 -6.33 6.84 9.59
CA ASN A 102 -5.93 7.63 8.43
C ASN A 102 -7.20 8.14 7.77
N LYS A 103 -7.42 9.45 7.84
CA LYS A 103 -8.58 10.06 7.19
C LYS A 103 -8.39 9.95 5.68
N PHE A 104 -9.30 9.24 5.01
CA PHE A 104 -9.39 9.17 3.55
C PHE A 104 -10.62 9.94 3.06
N GLU A 105 -10.53 10.52 1.87
CA GLU A 105 -11.61 11.27 1.20
C GLU A 105 -11.79 10.90 -0.28
#